data_AF-A0A9E2NSH5-F1
#
_entry.id   AF-A0A9E2NSH5-F1
#
_cell.length_a   1.000
_cell.length_b   1.000
_cell.length_c   1.000
_cell.angle_alpha   90.00
_cell.angle_beta   90.00
_cell.angle_gamma   90.00
#
_symmetry.space_group_name_H-M   'P 1'
#
loop_
_entity.id
_entity.type
_entity.pdbx_description
1 polymer ?
#
loop_
_entity_poly.entity_id
_entity_poly.type
_entity_poly.pdbx_seq_one_letter_code
_entity_poly.pdbx_strand_id
1 'polypeptide(L)'
;MDSVDTPILVTFSYAGQSGAAGLGLVEELEAQEITATTPQVNGVTIRNLEAKDAKIAALLSGLPESIVNNVLFENVAIDSELGIQARYVNGTLLN
;
A
#
# COMPACT_ATOMS: atom_id res chain seq x y z
N MET A 1 17.49 2.55 2.28
CA MET A 1 16.81 2.77 3.57
C MET A 1 17.15 1.59 4.47
N ASP A 2 17.48 1.80 5.74
CA ASP A 2 17.91 0.71 6.62
C ASP A 2 17.05 0.70 7.89
N SER A 3 16.62 -0.50 8.31
CA SER A 3 15.87 -0.77 9.54
C SER A 3 14.60 0.10 9.71
N VAL A 4 13.85 0.29 8.62
CA VAL A 4 12.55 0.99 8.64
C VAL A 4 11.40 -0.01 8.68
N ASP A 5 10.38 0.23 9.50
CA ASP A 5 9.26 -0.71 9.63
C ASP A 5 8.50 -0.94 8.32
N THR A 6 8.25 0.12 7.54
CA THR A 6 7.51 0.03 6.27
C THR A 6 8.04 1.07 5.28
N PRO A 7 8.94 0.70 4.35
CA PRO A 7 9.53 1.63 3.39
C PRO A 7 8.52 2.30 2.46
N ILE A 8 7.43 1.61 2.12
CA ILE A 8 6.36 2.11 1.23
C ILE A 8 5.01 2.00 1.94
N LEU A 9 4.35 3.14 2.17
CA LEU A 9 2.98 3.21 2.65
C LEU A 9 2.12 4.05 1.70
N VAL A 10 1.10 3.42 1.11
CA VAL A 10 0.03 4.08 0.34
C VAL A 10 -1.28 3.64 0.98
N THR A 11 -2.14 4.55 1.45
CA THR A 11 -3.34 4.12 2.19
C THR A 11 -4.50 5.11 2.04
N PHE A 12 -5.70 4.58 1.78
CA PHE A 12 -6.97 5.11 2.24
C PHE A 12 -7.62 4.00 3.04
N SER A 13 -7.82 4.18 4.34
CA SER A 13 -8.08 3.06 5.25
C SER A 13 -9.35 3.33 6.07
N TYR A 14 -10.31 2.40 6.11
CA TYR A 14 -11.42 2.42 7.07
C TYR A 14 -11.27 1.48 8.28
N ALA A 15 -10.13 0.81 8.46
CA ALA A 15 -9.83 0.07 9.68
C ALA A 15 -8.32 0.06 9.98
N GLY A 16 -7.69 1.22 9.80
CA GLY A 16 -6.38 1.56 10.34
C GLY A 16 -5.27 0.57 10.06
N GLN A 17 -4.79 0.51 8.83
CA GLN A 17 -3.36 0.29 8.63
C GLN A 17 -2.62 1.62 8.46
N SER A 18 -3.00 2.64 9.25
CA SER A 18 -2.35 3.96 9.26
C SER A 18 -1.00 3.96 10.00
N GLY A 19 -0.36 2.80 10.15
CA GLY A 19 0.95 2.68 10.78
C GLY A 19 1.31 1.23 11.04
N ALA A 20 1.97 0.58 10.07
CA ALA A 20 2.91 -0.56 10.14
C ALA A 20 2.61 -1.80 11.02
N ALA A 21 1.54 -1.84 11.80
CA ALA A 21 1.28 -2.88 12.78
C ALA A 21 -0.21 -3.17 12.84
N GLY A 22 -0.71 -3.93 11.87
CA GLY A 22 -2.04 -4.50 11.96
C GLY A 22 -2.17 -5.77 11.14
N LEU A 23 -1.88 -6.87 11.82
CA LEU A 23 -2.16 -8.23 11.39
C LEU A 23 -3.64 -8.57 11.65
N GLY A 24 -4.54 -7.87 10.97
CA GLY A 24 -5.97 -8.18 10.98
C GLY A 24 -6.40 -8.65 9.61
N LEU A 25 -6.95 -9.87 9.51
CA LEU A 25 -7.78 -10.24 8.37
C LEU A 25 -9.00 -9.31 8.40
N VAL A 26 -8.93 -8.23 7.63
CA VAL A 26 -10.00 -7.24 7.63
C VAL A 26 -11.14 -7.82 6.82
N GLU A 27 -12.27 -8.07 7.49
CA GLU A 27 -13.54 -8.40 6.85
C GLU A 27 -13.80 -7.44 5.68
N GLU A 28 -14.47 -7.94 4.64
CA GLU A 28 -14.86 -7.13 3.49
C GLU A 28 -15.60 -5.88 3.97
N LEU A 29 -15.11 -4.70 3.58
CA LEU A 29 -15.71 -3.45 3.96
C LEU A 29 -16.75 -3.06 2.91
N GLU A 30 -17.92 -2.64 3.38
CA GLU A 30 -18.97 -2.07 2.54
C GLU A 30 -18.50 -0.74 1.94
N ALA A 31 -18.78 -0.55 0.65
CA ALA A 31 -18.50 0.68 -0.07
C ALA A 31 -19.37 1.84 0.43
N GLN A 32 -18.77 3.02 0.58
CA GLN A 32 -19.50 4.25 0.91
C GLN A 32 -19.85 5.08 -0.33
N GLU A 33 -20.71 6.08 -0.17
CA GLU A 33 -21.04 7.02 -1.24
C GLU A 33 -19.81 7.87 -1.61
N ILE A 34 -19.50 7.95 -2.91
CA ILE A 34 -18.45 8.82 -3.43
C ILE A 34 -18.95 10.27 -3.38
N THR A 35 -18.24 11.10 -2.62
CA THR A 35 -18.49 12.53 -2.50
C THR A 35 -17.38 13.31 -3.21
N ALA A 36 -17.57 14.63 -3.33
CA ALA A 36 -16.53 15.53 -3.82
C ALA A 36 -15.23 15.51 -2.98
N THR A 37 -15.30 14.99 -1.75
CA THR A 37 -14.14 14.86 -0.84
C THR A 37 -13.60 13.44 -0.74
N THR A 38 -14.21 12.48 -1.44
CA THR A 38 -13.68 11.10 -1.48
C THR A 38 -12.33 11.12 -2.19
N PRO A 39 -11.27 10.61 -1.55
CA PRO A 39 -9.94 10.69 -2.13
C PRO A 39 -9.81 9.77 -3.33
N GLN A 40 -9.06 10.20 -4.34
CA GLN A 40 -8.76 9.40 -5.53
C GLN A 40 -7.25 9.43 -5.77
N VAL A 41 -6.62 8.26 -5.89
CA VAL A 41 -5.21 8.14 -6.24
C VAL A 41 -5.05 7.26 -7.47
N ASN A 42 -4.37 7.81 -8.46
CA ASN A 42 -4.00 7.16 -9.70
C ASN A 42 -2.55 7.51 -10.06
N GLY A 43 -1.77 6.51 -10.49
CA GLY A 43 -0.46 6.75 -11.11
C GLY A 43 0.70 6.83 -10.12
N VAL A 44 0.63 6.07 -9.03
CA VAL A 44 1.71 6.01 -8.03
C VAL A 44 2.88 5.22 -8.60
N THR A 45 4.04 5.86 -8.76
CA THR A 45 5.24 5.18 -9.28
C THR A 45 6.39 5.25 -8.27
N ILE A 46 6.91 4.08 -7.90
CA ILE A 46 8.09 3.93 -7.04
C ILE A 46 9.20 3.37 -7.90
N ARG A 47 10.35 4.06 -7.93
CA ARG A 47 11.51 3.65 -8.72
C ARG A 47 12.79 3.67 -7.91
N ASN A 48 13.70 2.76 -8.23
CA ASN A 48 15.07 2.75 -7.74
C ASN A 48 15.15 2.80 -6.21
N LEU A 49 14.30 2.01 -5.55
CA LEU A 49 14.24 1.95 -4.09
C LEU A 49 14.95 0.70 -3.60
N GLU A 50 15.99 0.88 -2.78
CA GLU A 50 16.62 -0.19 -2.00
C GLU A 50 16.31 0.01 -0.51
N ALA A 51 15.78 -1.03 0.14
CA ALA A 51 15.60 -1.06 1.58
C ALA A 51 16.06 -2.40 2.19
N LYS A 52 16.61 -2.34 3.41
CA LYS A 52 17.11 -3.49 4.16
C LYS A 52 16.53 -3.54 5.55
N ASP A 53 16.39 -4.76 6.08
CA ASP A 53 15.94 -5.00 7.45
C ASP A 53 14.57 -4.35 7.74
N ALA A 54 13.65 -4.42 6.78
CA ALA A 54 12.31 -3.88 6.95
C ALA A 54 11.36 -4.89 7.61
N LYS A 55 10.34 -4.41 8.32
CA LYS A 55 9.30 -5.30 8.83
C LYS A 55 8.31 -5.70 7.73
N ILE A 56 7.83 -4.72 6.95
CA ILE A 56 6.89 -4.92 5.84
C ILE A 56 7.45 -4.22 4.61
N ALA A 57 7.57 -4.91 3.48
CA ALA A 57 8.12 -4.32 2.26
C ALA A 57 7.28 -3.12 1.75
N ALA A 58 5.96 -3.30 1.69
CA ALA A 58 5.02 -2.25 1.33
C ALA A 58 3.64 -2.52 1.92
N LEU A 59 2.93 -1.45 2.28
CA LEU A 59 1.53 -1.49 2.68
C LEU A 59 0.74 -0.57 1.75
N LEU A 60 -0.16 -1.15 0.96
CA LEU A 60 -0.95 -0.48 -0.07
C LEU A 60 -2.44 -0.68 0.21
N SER A 61 -3.19 0.38 0.49
CA SER A 61 -4.62 0.31 0.75
C SER A 61 -5.37 1.40 0.00
N GLY A 62 -6.48 1.05 -0.65
CA GLY A 62 -7.54 1.97 -1.06
C GLY A 62 -8.80 1.80 -0.22
N LEU A 63 -9.87 2.48 -0.61
CA LEU A 63 -11.22 2.26 -0.08
C LEU A 63 -11.99 1.30 -1.00
N PRO A 64 -12.99 0.56 -0.49
CA PRO A 64 -13.87 -0.25 -1.35
C PRO A 64 -14.53 0.57 -2.47
N GLU A 65 -14.91 1.83 -2.21
CA GLU A 65 -15.46 2.76 -3.20
C GLU A 65 -14.41 3.58 -3.97
N SER A 66 -13.13 3.56 -3.52
CA SER A 66 -12.06 4.34 -4.14
C SER A 66 -10.72 3.61 -4.08
N ILE A 67 -10.54 2.72 -5.05
CA ILE A 67 -9.33 1.90 -5.17
C ILE A 67 -8.13 2.75 -5.61
N VAL A 68 -6.94 2.39 -5.14
CA VAL A 68 -5.69 2.98 -5.65
C VAL A 68 -5.37 2.36 -7.00
N ASN A 69 -5.33 3.17 -8.05
CA ASN A 69 -5.13 2.70 -9.42
C ASN A 69 -3.71 3.00 -9.93
N ASN A 70 -3.24 2.15 -10.85
CA ASN A 70 -1.99 2.36 -11.59
C ASN A 70 -0.76 2.53 -10.67
N VAL A 71 -0.60 1.62 -9.69
CA VAL A 71 0.63 1.53 -8.90
C VAL A 71 1.71 0.81 -9.72
N LEU A 72 2.88 1.43 -9.89
CA LEU A 72 4.03 0.86 -10.60
C LEU A 72 5.25 0.80 -9.69
N PHE A 73 5.81 -0.40 -9.53
CA PHE A 73 7.14 -0.60 -8.95
C PHE A 73 8.11 -0.97 -10.06
N GLU A 74 9.21 -0.22 -10.15
CA GLU A 74 10.24 -0.40 -11.18
C GLU A 74 11.64 -0.32 -10.55
N ASN A 75 12.44 -1.38 -10.69
CA ASN A 75 13.76 -1.48 -10.05
C ASN A 75 13.69 -1.22 -8.52
N VAL A 76 12.90 -2.03 -7.83
CA VAL A 76 12.70 -1.95 -6.37
C VAL A 76 13.22 -3.24 -5.72
N ALA A 77 14.12 -3.11 -4.74
CA ALA A 77 14.67 -4.21 -3.98
C ALA A 77 14.49 -3.94 -2.47
N ILE A 78 13.67 -4.73 -1.81
CA ILE A 78 13.40 -4.56 -0.38
C ILE A 78 13.59 -5.91 0.31
N ASP A 79 14.55 -5.96 1.25
CA ASP A 79 14.70 -7.05 2.19
C ASP A 79 13.84 -6.78 3.43
N SER A 80 12.91 -7.70 3.72
CA SER A 80 11.88 -7.51 4.73
C SER A 80 11.37 -8.82 5.33
N GLU A 81 10.94 -8.79 6.59
CA GLU A 81 10.29 -9.93 7.24
C GLU A 81 8.96 -10.32 6.55
N LEU A 82 8.12 -9.34 6.24
CA LEU A 82 6.86 -9.50 5.51
C LEU A 82 6.94 -8.81 4.15
N GLY A 83 6.42 -9.47 3.12
CA GLY A 83 6.34 -8.90 1.77
C GLY A 83 5.30 -7.77 1.63
N ILE A 84 4.79 -7.60 0.41
CA ILE A 84 3.78 -6.58 0.11
C ILE A 84 2.43 -6.99 0.71
N GLN A 85 1.76 -6.07 1.40
CA GLN A 85 0.37 -6.19 1.81
C GLN A 85 -0.49 -5.19 1.03
N ALA A 86 -1.49 -5.68 0.30
CA ALA A 86 -2.31 -4.85 -0.59
C ALA A 86 -3.81 -5.11 -0.43
N ARG A 87 -4.62 -4.05 -0.44
CA ARG A 87 -6.09 -4.12 -0.44
C ARG A 87 -6.71 -2.97 -1.21
N TYR A 88 -7.69 -3.25 -2.08
CA TYR A 88 -8.32 -2.21 -2.92
C TYR A 88 -7.28 -1.43 -3.76
N VAL A 89 -6.35 -2.17 -4.36
CA VAL A 89 -5.25 -1.62 -5.17
C VAL A 89 -5.14 -2.37 -6.49
N ASN A 90 -4.89 -1.64 -7.57
CA ASN A 90 -4.50 -2.19 -8.87
C ASN A 90 -3.08 -1.69 -9.22
N GLY A 91 -2.17 -2.62 -9.51
CA GLY A 91 -0.78 -2.29 -9.79
C GLY A 91 -0.03 -3.36 -10.59
N THR A 92 1.19 -3.01 -11.00
CA THR A 92 2.10 -3.86 -11.76
C THR A 92 3.51 -3.77 -11.18
N LEU A 93 4.17 -4.92 -11.09
CA LEU A 93 5.58 -5.03 -10.76
C LEU A 93 6.37 -5.29 -12.04
N LEU A 94 7.35 -4.43 -12.34
CA LEU A 94 8.30 -4.63 -13.43
C LEU A 94 9.69 -4.90 -12.82
N ASN A 95 10.22 -6.08 -13.10
CA ASN A 95 11.56 -6.53 -12.71
C ASN A 95 12.57 -6.25 -13.83
#